data_AF-A0A6M3XKL1-F1
#
_entry.id   AF-A0A6M3XKL1-F1
#
_cell.length_a   1.000
_cell.length_b   1.000
_cell.length_c   1.000
_cell.angle_alpha   90.00
_cell.angle_beta   90.00
_cell.angle_gamma   90.00
#
_symmetry.space_group_name_H-M   'P 1'
#
loop_
_entity.id
_entity.type
_entity.pdbx_description
1 polymer ?
#
loop_
_entity_poly.entity_id
_entity_poly.type
_entity_poly.pdbx_seq_one_letter_code
_entity_poly.pdbx_strand_id
1 'polypeptide(L)'
;MSDKLENIVGSGIPITIKGKEYKLGIFGMRDLADFRQYIKGQRIKIIQDVVVDKAERIESINTIMDGNVNETKELSTMDGVCFMLWKSLQKYQPEMTLKDVDDLIDLNNIAEISNIIMKIGGQVKNPPMRAKKK
;
A
#
# COMPACT_ATOMS: atom_id res chain seq x y z
N MET A 1 5.07 31.24 12.62
CA MET A 1 4.91 29.88 13.18
C MET A 1 4.55 28.90 12.05
N SER A 2 5.49 28.63 11.14
CA SER A 2 5.30 27.68 10.03
C SER A 2 6.08 26.38 10.21
N ASP A 3 6.88 26.24 11.27
CA ASP A 3 7.88 25.17 11.42
C ASP A 3 7.40 23.85 12.05
N LYS A 4 6.09 23.70 12.32
CA LYS A 4 5.55 22.48 12.97
C LYS A 4 4.97 21.44 12.01
N LEU A 5 4.70 21.79 10.75
CA LEU A 5 4.12 20.85 9.78
C LEU A 5 5.18 20.04 9.01
N GLU A 6 6.39 20.58 8.84
CA GLU A 6 7.46 19.89 8.10
C GLU A 6 8.14 18.78 8.92
N ASN A 7 8.13 18.88 10.25
CA ASN A 7 8.88 17.97 11.13
C ASN A 7 8.25 16.59 11.36
N ILE A 8 7.01 16.35 10.91
CA ILE A 8 6.37 15.02 11.00
C ILE A 8 6.51 14.24 9.68
N VAL A 9 6.73 14.92 8.56
CA VAL A 9 6.73 14.30 7.22
C VAL A 9 8.08 13.66 6.87
N GLY A 10 9.17 14.07 7.50
CA GLY A 10 10.53 13.62 7.16
C GLY A 10 11.16 12.55 8.06
N SER A 11 10.62 12.29 9.25
CA SER A 11 11.33 11.49 10.26
C SER A 11 11.04 10.00 10.21
N GLY A 12 10.07 9.53 9.43
CA GLY A 12 9.66 8.12 9.33
C GLY A 12 9.15 7.53 10.66
N ILE A 13 8.50 6.38 10.61
CA ILE A 13 7.98 5.69 11.80
C ILE A 13 8.87 4.47 12.08
N PRO A 14 9.59 4.43 13.22
CA PRO A 14 10.36 3.25 13.60
C PRO A 14 9.42 2.07 13.91
N ILE A 15 9.81 0.88 13.47
CA ILE A 15 9.10 -0.38 13.74
C ILE A 15 10.11 -1.50 13.95
N THR A 16 9.77 -2.47 14.79
CA THR A 16 10.54 -3.71 14.93
C THR A 16 9.73 -4.87 14.39
N ILE A 17 10.26 -5.58 13.40
CA ILE A 17 9.63 -6.78 12.83
C ILE A 17 10.60 -7.94 13.03
N LYS A 18 10.15 -9.00 13.71
CA LYS A 18 10.97 -10.19 14.02
C LYS A 18 12.34 -9.84 14.65
N GLY A 19 12.36 -8.85 15.54
CA GLY A 19 13.57 -8.40 16.25
C GLY A 19 14.53 -7.54 15.43
N LYS A 20 14.20 -7.22 14.17
CA LYS A 20 14.97 -6.30 13.33
C LYS A 20 14.27 -4.94 13.26
N GLU A 21 15.04 -3.88 13.41
CA GLU A 21 14.55 -2.50 13.36
C GLU A 21 14.46 -2.01 11.92
N TYR A 22 13.37 -1.31 11.65
CA TYR A 22 13.04 -0.74 10.35
C TYR A 22 12.48 0.67 10.51
N LYS A 23 12.44 1.38 9.40
CA LYS A 23 11.90 2.73 9.32
C LYS A 23 10.89 2.80 8.19
N LEU A 24 9.66 3.14 8.53
CA LEU A 24 8.53 3.23 7.61
C LEU A 24 8.36 4.67 7.11
N GLY A 25 8.27 4.86 5.80
CA GLY A 25 7.91 6.15 5.22
C GLY A 25 6.40 6.31 5.04
N ILE A 26 5.93 7.55 5.15
CA ILE A 26 4.50 7.90 5.00
C ILE A 26 4.06 7.70 3.55
N PHE A 27 2.88 7.14 3.33
CA PHE A 27 2.34 6.96 1.97
C PHE A 27 1.99 8.28 1.30
N GLY A 28 2.40 8.42 0.04
CA GLY A 28 1.96 9.46 -0.86
C GLY A 28 0.93 8.96 -1.87
N MET A 29 0.37 9.88 -2.65
CA MET A 29 -0.61 9.55 -3.69
C MET A 29 -0.09 8.56 -4.74
N ARG A 30 1.22 8.60 -5.04
CA ARG A 30 1.84 7.66 -5.97
C ARG A 30 1.87 6.23 -5.41
N ASP A 31 2.09 6.06 -4.10
CA ASP A 31 2.07 4.73 -3.49
C ASP A 31 0.68 4.09 -3.58
N LEU A 32 -0.38 4.88 -3.40
CA LEU A 32 -1.76 4.42 -3.57
C LEU A 32 -2.09 4.12 -5.04
N ALA A 33 -1.55 4.90 -5.98
CA ALA A 33 -1.70 4.61 -7.41
C ALA A 33 -1.01 3.29 -7.80
N ASP A 34 0.22 3.10 -7.35
CA ASP A 34 1.00 1.87 -7.54
C ASP A 34 0.26 0.67 -6.92
N PHE A 35 -0.35 0.85 -5.74
CA PHE A 35 -1.13 -0.19 -5.08
C PHE A 35 -2.34 -0.63 -5.89
N ARG A 36 -3.11 0.32 -6.44
CA ARG A 36 -4.23 -0.01 -7.34
C ARG A 36 -3.76 -0.78 -8.58
N GLN A 37 -2.65 -0.36 -9.18
CA GLN A 37 -2.09 -1.04 -10.34
C GLN A 37 -1.60 -2.44 -9.99
N TYR A 38 -0.97 -2.62 -8.84
CA TYR A 38 -0.55 -3.92 -8.34
C TYR A 38 -1.74 -4.88 -8.20
N ILE A 39 -2.82 -4.47 -7.55
CA ILE A 39 -4.01 -5.31 -7.38
C ILE A 39 -4.63 -5.69 -8.74
N LYS A 40 -4.75 -4.73 -9.66
CA LYS A 40 -5.22 -5.02 -11.02
C LYS A 40 -4.31 -6.01 -11.73
N GLY A 41 -2.99 -5.86 -11.61
CA GLY A 41 -2.00 -6.77 -12.16
C GLY A 41 -2.12 -8.19 -11.63
N GLN A 42 -2.31 -8.36 -10.31
CA GLN A 42 -2.51 -9.68 -9.71
C GLN A 42 -3.78 -10.36 -10.25
N ARG A 43 -4.89 -9.61 -10.35
CA ARG A 43 -6.14 -10.13 -10.92
C ARG A 43 -5.99 -10.52 -12.38
N ILE A 44 -5.30 -9.70 -13.19
CA ILE A 44 -5.03 -10.00 -14.60
C ILE A 44 -4.20 -11.27 -14.73
N LYS A 45 -3.17 -11.45 -13.88
CA LYS A 45 -2.34 -12.65 -13.89
C LYS A 45 -3.16 -13.92 -13.66
N ILE A 46 -4.05 -13.90 -12.66
CA ILE A 46 -4.95 -15.03 -12.38
C ILE A 46 -5.84 -15.34 -13.59
N ILE A 47 -6.42 -14.31 -14.23
CA ILE A 47 -7.24 -14.50 -15.44
C ILE A 47 -6.43 -15.08 -16.60
N GLN A 48 -5.18 -14.62 -16.79
CA GLN A 48 -4.30 -15.15 -17.83
C GLN A 48 -3.96 -16.63 -17.62
N ASP A 49 -3.82 -17.05 -16.36
CA ASP A 49 -3.48 -18.42 -15.98
C ASP A 49 -4.69 -19.38 -16.07
N VAL A 50 -5.90 -18.88 -15.78
CA VAL A 50 -7.11 -19.71 -15.65
C VAL A 50 -8.00 -19.71 -16.91
N VAL A 51 -8.15 -18.56 -17.58
CA VAL A 51 -9.09 -18.42 -18.70
C VAL A 51 -8.39 -18.75 -20.01
N VAL A 52 -8.69 -19.92 -20.57
CA VAL A 52 -8.07 -20.40 -21.82
C VAL A 52 -8.60 -19.67 -23.05
N ASP A 53 -9.90 -19.38 -23.09
CA ASP A 53 -10.50 -18.68 -24.23
C ASP A 53 -9.99 -17.24 -24.35
N LYS A 54 -9.60 -16.86 -25.57
CA LYS A 54 -8.98 -15.56 -25.81
C LYS A 54 -9.97 -14.41 -25.73
N ALA A 55 -11.20 -14.58 -26.22
CA ALA A 55 -12.19 -13.52 -26.23
C ALA A 55 -12.66 -13.22 -24.80
N GLU A 56 -12.99 -14.26 -24.04
CA GLU A 56 -13.37 -14.18 -22.62
C GLU A 56 -12.24 -13.58 -21.76
N ARG A 57 -10.98 -13.94 -22.05
CA ARG A 57 -9.82 -13.35 -21.38
C ARG A 57 -9.71 -11.85 -21.63
N ILE A 58 -9.86 -11.39 -22.87
CA ILE A 58 -9.80 -9.96 -23.22
C ILE A 58 -10.92 -9.19 -22.52
N GLU A 59 -12.15 -9.73 -22.54
CA GLU A 59 -13.31 -9.12 -21.87
C GLU A 59 -13.09 -9.00 -20.36
N SER A 60 -12.58 -10.06 -19.72
CA SER A 60 -12.28 -10.08 -18.29
C SER A 60 -11.18 -9.09 -17.91
N ILE A 61 -10.12 -8.98 -18.72
CA ILE A 61 -9.04 -8.00 -18.49
C ILE A 61 -9.57 -6.57 -18.61
N ASN A 62 -10.38 -6.25 -19.62
CA ASN A 62 -10.97 -4.93 -19.77
C ASN A 62 -11.85 -4.57 -18.55
N THR A 63 -12.66 -5.53 -18.08
CA THR A 63 -13.46 -5.35 -16.86
C THR A 63 -12.61 -5.01 -15.64
N ILE A 64 -11.45 -5.65 -15.46
CA ILE A 64 -10.52 -5.35 -14.35
C ILE A 64 -9.89 -3.96 -14.51
N MET A 65 -9.52 -3.60 -15.74
CA MET A 65 -8.88 -2.31 -16.05
C MET A 65 -9.83 -1.13 -15.84
N ASP A 66 -11.10 -1.28 -16.19
CA ASP A 66 -12.13 -0.25 -16.01
C ASP A 66 -12.73 -0.26 -14.59
N GLY A 67 -12.62 -1.39 -13.88
CA GLY A 67 -13.13 -1.55 -12.53
C GLY A 67 -12.42 -0.68 -11.48
N ASN A 68 -13.18 -0.30 -10.46
CA ASN A 68 -12.63 0.34 -9.26
C ASN A 68 -12.00 -0.69 -8.32
N VAL A 69 -10.91 -0.29 -7.66
CA VAL A 69 -10.28 -1.06 -6.58
C VAL A 69 -10.76 -0.48 -5.26
N ASN A 70 -11.22 -1.32 -4.34
CA ASN A 70 -11.56 -0.90 -2.98
C ASN A 70 -10.29 -1.01 -2.13
N GLU A 71 -9.50 0.06 -2.05
CA GLU A 71 -8.19 0.03 -1.39
C GLU A 71 -8.30 -0.37 0.09
N THR A 72 -9.36 0.05 0.78
CA THR A 72 -9.61 -0.33 2.18
C THR A 72 -9.76 -1.83 2.36
N LYS A 73 -10.47 -2.50 1.44
CA LYS A 73 -10.62 -3.96 1.46
C LYS A 73 -9.30 -4.65 1.09
N GLU A 74 -8.58 -4.13 0.10
CA GLU A 74 -7.33 -4.76 -0.33
C GLU A 74 -6.22 -4.61 0.74
N LEU A 75 -6.24 -3.52 1.52
CA LEU A 75 -5.34 -3.29 2.64
C LEU A 75 -5.50 -4.25 3.82
N SER A 76 -6.57 -5.07 3.85
CA SER A 76 -6.73 -6.13 4.84
C SER A 76 -6.32 -7.51 4.34
N THR A 77 -5.85 -7.62 3.09
CA THR A 77 -5.33 -8.85 2.52
C THR A 77 -3.82 -8.97 2.77
N MET A 78 -3.30 -10.21 2.82
CA MET A 78 -1.86 -10.45 2.96
C MET A 78 -1.07 -9.74 1.86
N ASP A 79 -1.44 -9.93 0.60
CA ASP A 79 -0.74 -9.33 -0.54
C ASP A 79 -0.78 -7.80 -0.49
N GLY A 80 -1.90 -7.22 -0.06
CA GLY A 80 -2.02 -5.78 0.06
C GLY A 80 -1.20 -5.19 1.20
N VAL A 81 -1.16 -5.89 2.35
CA VAL A 81 -0.30 -5.53 3.49
C VAL A 81 1.18 -5.64 3.08
N CYS A 82 1.58 -6.72 2.42
CA CYS A 82 2.96 -6.92 1.96
C CYS A 82 3.39 -5.83 0.99
N PHE A 83 2.57 -5.55 -0.03
CA PHE A 83 2.87 -4.50 -1.01
C PHE A 83 3.02 -3.13 -0.36
N MET A 84 2.11 -2.77 0.54
CA MET A 84 2.14 -1.46 1.17
C MET A 84 3.27 -1.33 2.20
N LEU A 85 3.60 -2.39 2.93
CA LEU A 85 4.79 -2.42 3.77
C LEU A 85 6.05 -2.23 2.92
N TRP A 86 6.17 -2.95 1.81
CA TRP A 86 7.26 -2.83 0.86
C TRP A 86 7.44 -1.39 0.37
N LYS A 87 6.36 -0.74 -0.11
CA LYS A 87 6.40 0.67 -0.54
C LYS A 87 6.83 1.62 0.58
N SER A 88 6.45 1.33 1.82
CA SER A 88 6.86 2.14 2.97
C SER A 88 8.35 1.97 3.29
N LEU A 89 8.84 0.72 3.29
CA LEU A 89 10.23 0.37 3.59
C LEU A 89 11.21 0.86 2.51
N GLN A 90 10.83 0.78 1.24
CA GLN A 90 11.66 1.21 0.11
C GLN A 90 12.13 2.67 0.21
N LYS A 91 11.42 3.50 0.96
CA LYS A 91 11.79 4.92 1.16
C LYS A 91 13.06 5.09 1.97
N TYR A 92 13.41 4.11 2.80
CA TYR A 92 14.63 4.10 3.61
C TYR A 92 15.54 2.91 3.31
N GLN A 93 15.03 1.90 2.61
CA GLN A 93 15.74 0.70 2.19
C GLN A 93 15.43 0.42 0.70
N PRO A 94 16.01 1.18 -0.25
CA PRO A 94 15.66 1.08 -1.68
C PRO A 94 15.88 -0.30 -2.28
N GLU A 95 16.83 -1.06 -1.73
CA GLU A 95 17.16 -2.43 -2.13
C GLU A 95 16.13 -3.48 -1.64
N MET A 96 15.21 -3.08 -0.74
CA MET A 96 14.16 -3.99 -0.24
C MET A 96 13.28 -4.44 -1.40
N THR A 97 13.15 -5.75 -1.57
CA THR A 97 12.26 -6.35 -2.55
C THR A 97 10.92 -6.73 -1.91
N LEU A 98 9.90 -6.97 -2.75
CA LEU A 98 8.61 -7.45 -2.25
C LEU A 98 8.75 -8.84 -1.59
N LYS A 99 9.63 -9.70 -2.15
CA LYS A 99 9.92 -11.02 -1.61
C LYS A 99 10.52 -10.95 -0.19
N ASP A 100 11.44 -10.01 0.04
CA ASP A 100 12.00 -9.81 1.38
C ASP A 100 10.92 -9.46 2.40
N VAL A 101 9.88 -8.73 1.97
CA VAL A 101 8.74 -8.37 2.81
C VAL A 101 7.80 -9.55 3.05
N ASP A 102 7.58 -10.39 2.04
CA ASP A 102 6.80 -11.63 2.19
C ASP A 102 7.42 -12.54 3.26
N ASP A 103 8.75 -12.63 3.34
CA ASP A 103 9.46 -13.41 4.36
C ASP A 103 9.38 -12.77 5.78
N LEU A 104 9.14 -11.46 5.85
CA LEU A 104 8.99 -10.72 7.11
C LEU A 104 7.59 -10.85 7.71
N ILE A 105 6.56 -11.04 6.88
CA ILE A 105 5.18 -11.12 7.32
C ILE A 105 4.76 -12.59 7.42
N ASP A 106 4.13 -12.95 8.53
CA ASP A 106 3.48 -14.24 8.71
C ASP A 106 2.17 -14.07 9.48
N LEU A 107 1.46 -15.19 9.69
CA LEU A 107 0.17 -15.19 10.36
C LEU A 107 0.21 -14.65 11.80
N ASN A 108 1.39 -14.62 12.44
CA ASN A 108 1.54 -14.14 13.81
C ASN A 108 1.64 -12.61 13.89
N ASN A 109 2.17 -11.95 12.84
CA ASN A 109 2.43 -10.51 12.86
C ASN A 109 1.62 -9.69 11.83
N ILE A 110 0.92 -10.34 10.88
CA ILE A 110 0.14 -9.66 9.83
C ILE A 110 -0.86 -8.64 10.39
N ALA A 111 -1.56 -8.97 11.47
CA ALA A 111 -2.57 -8.09 12.06
C ALA A 111 -1.96 -6.80 12.64
N GLU A 112 -0.80 -6.93 13.29
CA GLU A 112 -0.05 -5.79 13.83
C GLU A 112 0.45 -4.89 12.69
N ILE A 113 1.05 -5.50 11.67
CA ILE A 113 1.59 -4.79 10.51
C ILE A 113 0.47 -4.08 9.73
N SER A 114 -0.66 -4.75 9.50
CA SER A 114 -1.85 -4.16 8.89
C SER A 114 -2.32 -2.92 9.65
N ASN A 115 -2.39 -2.99 10.98
CA ASN A 115 -2.78 -1.85 11.81
C ASN A 115 -1.80 -0.67 11.69
N ILE A 116 -0.50 -0.95 11.58
CA ILE A 116 0.53 0.08 11.39
C ILE A 116 0.38 0.73 10.01
N ILE A 117 0.25 -0.06 8.94
CA ILE A 117 0.02 0.43 7.57
C ILE A 117 -1.23 1.33 7.52
N MET A 118 -2.33 0.92 8.15
CA MET A 118 -3.55 1.73 8.20
C MET A 118 -3.34 3.07 8.92
N LYS A 119 -2.54 3.10 10.00
CA LYS A 119 -2.19 4.36 10.69
C LYS A 119 -1.37 5.28 9.79
N ILE A 120 -0.45 4.72 9.00
CA ILE A 120 0.38 5.48 8.06
C ILE A 120 -0.47 6.06 6.93
N GLY A 121 -1.39 5.28 6.37
CA GLY A 121 -2.32 5.75 5.32
C GLY A 121 -3.38 6.73 5.81
N GLY A 122 -3.86 6.54 7.05
CA GLY A 122 -4.88 7.38 7.67
C GLY A 122 -4.39 8.72 8.23
N GLN A 123 -3.07 8.94 8.29
CA GLN A 123 -2.50 10.23 8.71
C GLN A 123 -2.56 11.31 7.63
N VAL A 124 -3.00 11.00 6.40
CA VAL A 124 -3.37 12.00 5.40
C VAL A 124 -4.75 12.59 5.76
N LYS A 125 -4.84 13.26 6.92
CA LYS A 125 -5.99 14.14 7.21
C LYS A 125 -5.88 15.31 6.24
N ASN A 126 -6.84 15.43 5.32
CA ASN A 126 -7.03 16.65 4.53
C ASN A 126 -6.91 17.87 5.46
N PRO A 127 -6.08 18.87 5.13
CA PRO A 127 -6.06 20.10 5.92
C PRO A 127 -7.50 20.64 5.96
N PRO A 128 -7.98 21.11 7.14
CA PRO A 128 -9.33 21.63 7.25
C PRO A 128 -9.51 22.73 6.22
N MET A 129 -10.49 22.55 5.35
CA MET A 129 -10.90 23.53 4.35
C MET A 129 -11.14 24.85 5.11
N ARG A 130 -10.27 25.85 4.92
CA ARG A 130 -10.46 27.18 5.54
C ARG A 130 -11.84 27.65 5.11
N ALA A 131 -12.77 27.72 6.06
CA ALA A 131 -14.07 28.32 5.83
C ALA A 131 -13.84 29.72 5.24
N LYS A 132 -14.38 29.97 4.05
CA LYS A 132 -14.41 31.32 3.48
C LYS A 132 -15.14 32.20 4.49
N LYS A 133 -14.41 33.13 5.11
CA LYS A 133 -15.05 34.21 5.87
C LYS A 133 -15.92 34.99 4.89
N LYS A 134 -17.22 35.06 5.21
CA LYS A 134 -18.14 36.03 4.63
C LYS A 134 -17.71 37.45 5.00
#